data_AF-A0A1Q6V154-F1
#
_entry.id   AF-A0A1Q6V154-F1
#
_cell.length_a   1.000
_cell.length_b   1.000
_cell.length_c   1.000
_cell.angle_alpha   90.00
_cell.angle_beta   90.00
_cell.angle_gamma   90.00
#
_symmetry.space_group_name_H-M   'P 1'
#
loop_
_entity.id
_entity.type
_entity.pdbx_description
1 polymer ?
#
loop_
_entity_poly.entity_id
_entity_poly.type
_entity_poly.pdbx_seq_one_letter_code
_entity_poly.pdbx_strand_id
1 'polypeptide(L)'
;MNKGLKDVQKACGIEENLTMYVARNSWATIARNKLGVSVDDVALSLNHVDEEHKVTLGYIEKDFTLIDEANKKMISLLFSLAQKEGNFDVLEDAH
;
A
#
# COMPACT_ATOMS: atom_id res chain seq x y z
N MET A 1 -5.28 8.96 16.62
CA MET A 1 -4.97 8.26 15.35
C MET A 1 -5.27 6.77 15.58
N ASN A 2 -5.87 6.03 14.63
CA ASN A 2 -6.28 4.60 14.70
C ASN A 2 -7.72 4.27 15.16
N LYS A 3 -8.65 5.23 15.35
CA LYS A 3 -10.04 4.87 15.72
C LYS A 3 -10.72 3.99 14.65
N GLY A 4 -10.68 4.41 13.38
CA GLY A 4 -11.26 3.62 12.28
C GLY A 4 -10.56 2.28 12.02
N LEU A 5 -9.26 2.17 12.33
CA LEU A 5 -8.53 0.91 12.18
C LEU A 5 -9.02 -0.17 13.16
N LYS A 6 -9.46 0.23 14.36
CA LYS A 6 -10.07 -0.69 15.32
C LYS A 6 -11.41 -1.22 14.83
N ASP A 7 -12.18 -0.41 14.12
CA ASP A 7 -13.47 -0.84 13.57
C ASP A 7 -13.27 -1.84 12.43
N VAL A 8 -12.30 -1.58 11.54
CA VAL A 8 -11.88 -2.54 10.50
C VAL A 8 -11.33 -3.82 11.11
N GLN A 9 -10.46 -3.72 12.13
CA GLN A 9 -9.90 -4.88 12.83
C GLN A 9 -11.01 -5.80 13.37
N LYS A 10 -12.01 -5.21 14.04
CA LYS A 10 -13.18 -5.96 14.54
C LYS A 10 -14.00 -6.58 13.41
N ALA A 11 -14.27 -5.83 12.34
CA ALA A 11 -15.06 -6.31 11.21
C ALA A 11 -14.38 -7.48 10.48
N CYS A 12 -13.05 -7.47 10.40
CA CYS A 12 -12.27 -8.53 9.76
C CYS A 12 -11.92 -9.70 10.71
N GLY A 13 -12.30 -9.65 11.99
CA GLY A 13 -11.96 -10.68 12.98
C GLY A 13 -10.46 -10.82 13.25
N ILE A 14 -9.68 -9.74 13.07
CA ILE A 14 -8.23 -9.76 13.29
C ILE A 14 -7.96 -9.61 14.79
N GLU A 15 -7.33 -10.63 15.38
CA GLU A 15 -7.02 -10.64 16.82
C GLU A 15 -5.81 -9.76 17.15
N GLU A 16 -4.86 -9.64 16.23
CA GLU A 16 -3.68 -8.80 16.39
C GLU A 16 -4.04 -7.31 16.37
N ASN A 17 -3.28 -6.51 17.11
CA ASN A 17 -3.48 -5.07 17.16
C ASN A 17 -3.11 -4.43 15.81
N LEU A 18 -4.13 -4.14 15.00
CA LEU A 18 -3.98 -3.48 13.72
C LEU A 18 -3.67 -2.00 13.98
N THR A 19 -2.47 -1.59 13.58
CA THR A 19 -2.01 -0.21 13.64
C THR A 19 -1.56 0.26 12.26
N MET A 20 -1.48 1.58 12.05
CA MET A 20 -0.93 2.13 10.81
C MET A 20 0.52 1.69 10.58
N TYR A 21 1.28 1.41 11.64
CA TYR A 21 2.64 0.89 11.54
C TYR A 21 2.65 -0.53 10.98
N VAL A 22 1.80 -1.42 11.50
CA VAL A 22 1.66 -2.79 11.00
C VAL A 22 1.19 -2.78 9.54
N ALA A 23 0.16 -1.99 9.23
CA ALA A 23 -0.34 -1.86 7.85
C ALA A 23 0.75 -1.37 6.88
N ARG A 24 1.54 -0.37 7.29
CA ARG A 24 2.66 0.16 6.51
C ARG A 24 3.74 -0.90 6.26
N ASN A 25 4.14 -1.63 7.30
CA ASN A 25 5.16 -2.67 7.18
C ASN A 25 4.71 -3.83 6.30
N SER A 26 3.45 -4.25 6.43
CA SER A 26 2.87 -5.28 5.57
C SER A 26 2.87 -4.85 4.11
N TRP A 27 2.40 -3.64 3.82
CA TRP A 27 2.41 -3.07 2.47
C TRP A 27 3.83 -3.05 1.89
N ALA A 28 4.81 -2.52 2.63
CA ALA A 28 6.19 -2.40 2.18
C ALA A 28 6.83 -3.76 1.87
N THR A 29 6.60 -4.74 2.75
CA THR A 29 7.12 -6.11 2.59
C THR A 29 6.53 -6.78 1.35
N ILE A 30 5.23 -6.63 1.11
CA ILE A 30 4.57 -7.19 -0.06
C ILE A 30 5.02 -6.48 -1.35
N ALA A 31 5.01 -5.14 -1.35
CA ALA A 31 5.44 -4.33 -2.47
C ALA A 31 6.85 -4.71 -2.93
N ARG A 32 7.79 -4.83 -1.98
CA ARG A 32 9.16 -5.21 -2.30
C ARG A 32 9.30 -6.68 -2.72
N ASN A 33 8.82 -7.60 -1.88
CA ASN A 33 9.17 -9.01 -2.00
C ASN A 33 8.25 -9.80 -2.94
N LYS A 34 7.06 -9.29 -3.24
CA LYS A 34 6.06 -9.98 -4.07
C LYS A 34 5.76 -9.23 -5.37
N LEU A 35 5.86 -7.90 -5.36
CA LEU A 35 5.50 -7.06 -6.52
C LEU A 35 6.72 -6.44 -7.22
N GLY A 36 7.93 -6.66 -6.69
CA GLY A 36 9.18 -6.20 -7.28
C GLY A 36 9.35 -4.67 -7.30
N VAL A 37 8.61 -3.94 -6.45
CA VAL A 37 8.75 -2.48 -6.32
C VAL A 37 10.15 -2.17 -5.77
N SER A 38 10.80 -1.12 -6.29
CA SER A 38 12.14 -0.74 -5.83
C SER A 38 12.10 -0.24 -4.38
N VAL A 39 13.24 -0.29 -3.67
CA VAL A 39 13.29 0.23 -2.29
C VAL A 39 13.00 1.73 -2.27
N ASP A 40 13.47 2.46 -3.27
CA ASP A 40 13.26 3.89 -3.41
C ASP A 40 11.78 4.22 -3.65
N ASP A 41 11.09 3.45 -4.51
CA ASP A 41 9.65 3.63 -4.75
C ASP A 41 8.80 3.23 -3.55
N VAL A 42 9.24 2.22 -2.77
CA VAL A 42 8.63 1.91 -1.47
C VAL A 42 8.80 3.10 -0.52
N ALA A 43 10.02 3.64 -0.38
CA ALA A 43 10.28 4.80 0.48
C ALA A 43 9.42 6.02 0.07
N LEU A 44 9.34 6.30 -1.23
CA LEU A 44 8.50 7.34 -1.80
C LEU A 44 7.01 7.13 -1.48
N SER A 45 6.51 5.91 -1.64
CA SER A 45 5.12 5.53 -1.34
C SER A 45 4.77 5.67 0.14
N LEU A 46 5.76 5.48 1.02
CA LEU A 46 5.60 5.67 2.46
C LEU A 46 5.79 7.13 2.91
N ASN A 47 6.01 8.05 1.96
CA ASN A 47 6.37 9.45 2.18
C ASN A 47 7.57 9.58 3.12
N HIS A 48 8.56 8.68 2.96
CA HIS A 48 9.81 8.76 3.69
C HIS A 48 10.62 9.96 3.20
N VAL A 49 11.24 10.67 4.14
CA VAL A 49 12.07 11.84 3.82
C VAL A 49 13.48 11.34 3.53
N ASP A 50 13.98 11.63 2.33
CA ASP A 50 15.40 11.45 2.00
C ASP A 50 16.16 12.71 2.41
N GLU A 51 16.89 12.61 3.53
CA GLU A 51 17.71 13.72 4.04
C GLU A 51 19.06 13.84 3.32
N GLU A 52 19.52 12.81 2.60
CA GLU A 52 20.82 12.79 1.92
C GLU A 52 20.74 13.51 0.56
N HIS A 53 19.61 13.41 -0.14
CA HIS A 53 19.40 14.02 -1.46
C HIS A 53 18.45 15.21 -1.47
N LYS A 54 18.18 15.82 -0.30
CA LYS A 54 17.17 16.89 -0.13
C LYS A 54 17.30 18.07 -1.12
N VAL A 55 18.52 18.52 -1.40
CA VAL A 55 18.77 19.62 -2.34
C VAL A 55 18.47 19.19 -3.77
N THR A 56 18.96 18.02 -4.18
CA THR A 56 18.75 17.44 -5.52
C THR A 56 17.28 17.17 -5.79
N LEU A 57 16.56 16.61 -4.81
CA LEU A 57 15.11 16.38 -4.91
C LEU A 57 14.31 17.68 -5.04
N GLY A 58 14.83 18.81 -4.52
CA GLY A 58 14.21 20.12 -4.70
C GLY A 58 14.19 20.62 -6.15
N TYR A 59 15.02 20.05 -7.02
CA TYR A 59 15.08 20.39 -8.45
C TYR A 59 14.39 19.37 -9.36
N ILE A 60 13.92 18.25 -8.80
CA ILE A 60 13.27 17.18 -9.55
C ILE A 60 11.76 17.32 -9.37
N GLU A 61 11.01 17.35 -10.47
CA GLU A 61 9.55 17.31 -10.40
C GLU A 61 9.11 15.97 -9.80
N LYS A 62 8.20 16.04 -8.82
CA LYS A 62 7.74 14.84 -8.13
C LYS A 62 6.85 14.01 -9.06
N ASP A 63 7.36 12.85 -9.46
CA ASP A 63 6.61 11.88 -10.23
C ASP A 63 5.77 10.98 -9.30
N PHE A 64 4.46 11.21 -9.29
CA PHE A 64 3.53 10.39 -8.52
C PHE A 64 3.13 9.10 -9.24
N THR A 65 3.44 8.95 -10.52
CA THR A 65 3.06 7.76 -11.30
C THR A 65 3.71 6.50 -10.73
N LEU A 66 4.91 6.59 -10.17
CA LEU A 66 5.60 5.49 -9.49
C LEU A 66 4.81 4.97 -8.27
N ILE A 67 4.21 5.88 -7.50
CA ILE A 67 3.36 5.54 -6.35
C ILE A 67 2.06 4.90 -6.84
N ASP A 68 1.46 5.46 -7.90
CA ASP A 68 0.23 4.95 -8.49
C ASP A 68 0.43 3.53 -9.03
N GLU A 69 1.52 3.26 -9.73
CA GLU A 69 1.84 1.92 -10.25
C GLU A 69 2.10 0.91 -9.13
N ALA A 70 2.79 1.30 -8.05
CA ALA A 70 2.96 0.43 -6.89
C ALA A 70 1.61 0.07 -6.24
N ASN A 71 0.71 1.05 -6.09
CA ASN A 71 -0.62 0.84 -5.53
C ASN A 71 -1.52 0.01 -6.44
N LYS A 72 -1.50 0.23 -7.77
CA LYS A 72 -2.25 -0.58 -8.74
C LYS A 72 -1.83 -2.05 -8.68
N LYS A 73 -0.53 -2.33 -8.61
CA LYS A 73 -0.01 -3.70 -8.42
C LYS A 73 -0.52 -4.33 -7.13
N MET A 74 -0.52 -3.58 -6.03
CA MET A 74 -1.01 -4.04 -4.73
C MET A 74 -2.50 -4.39 -4.79
N ILE A 75 -3.31 -3.48 -5.34
CA ILE A 75 -4.76 -3.66 -5.50
C ILE A 75 -5.06 -4.88 -6.39
N SER A 76 -4.38 -4.99 -7.53
CA SER A 76 -4.52 -6.13 -8.44
C SER A 76 -4.20 -7.45 -7.75
N LEU A 77 -3.12 -7.51 -6.95
CA LEU A 77 -2.81 -8.70 -6.16
C LEU A 77 -3.95 -9.04 -5.19
N LEU A 78 -4.46 -8.07 -4.42
CA LEU A 78 -5.53 -8.32 -3.43
C LEU A 78 -6.81 -8.84 -4.09
N PHE A 79 -7.24 -8.23 -5.20
CA PHE A 79 -8.41 -8.71 -5.93
C PHE A 79 -8.21 -10.09 -6.53
N SER A 80 -7.00 -10.39 -7.05
CA SER A 80 -6.70 -11.74 -7.56
C SER A 80 -6.77 -12.81 -6.46
N LEU A 81 -6.37 -12.48 -5.23
CA LEU A 81 -6.47 -13.37 -4.08
C LEU A 81 -7.92 -13.57 -3.64
N ALA A 82 -8.70 -12.48 -3.55
CA ALA A 82 -10.11 -12.54 -3.19
C ALA A 82 -10.94 -13.38 -4.18
N GLN A 83 -10.69 -13.23 -5.48
CA GLN A 83 -11.33 -14.06 -6.52
C GLN A 83 -10.99 -15.54 -6.37
N LYS A 84 -9.73 -15.86 -6.03
CA LYS A 84 -9.28 -17.25 -5.82
C LYS A 84 -9.94 -17.90 -4.60
N GLU A 85 -10.26 -17.11 -3.57
CA GLU A 85 -10.98 -17.57 -2.37
C GLU A 85 -12.50 -17.66 -2.57
N GLY A 86 -13.01 -17.37 -3.77
CA GLY A 86 -14.43 -17.47 -4.10
C GLY A 86 -15.29 -16.39 -3.42
N ASN A 87 -14.68 -15.27 -3.02
CA ASN A 87 -15.31 -14.29 -2.14
C ASN A 87 -15.32 -12.88 -2.79
N PHE A 88 -16.07 -12.71 -3.89
CA PHE A 88 -16.65 -11.41 -4.26
C PHE A 88 -17.70 -11.54 -5.40
N ASP A 89 -18.94 -11.12 -5.13
CA ASP A 89 -19.89 -10.63 -6.15
C ASP A 89 -19.42 -9.24 -6.59
N VAL A 90 -19.09 -9.11 -7.88
CA VAL A 90 -18.40 -7.96 -8.46
C VAL A 90 -19.25 -6.70 -8.34
N LEU A 91 -18.65 -5.60 -7.86
CA LEU A 91 -19.09 -4.24 -8.19
C LEU A 91 -18.72 -3.98 -9.66
N GLU A 92 -19.42 -4.65 -10.57
CA GLU A 92 -19.64 -4.11 -11.91
C GLU A 92 -20.63 -2.97 -11.71
N ASP A 93 -20.12 -1.74 -11.61
CA ASP A 93 -20.81 -0.49 -11.99
C ASP A 93 -20.03 0.71 -11.44
N ALA A 94 -18.89 1.01 -12.07
CA ALA A 94 -18.32 2.36 -12.10
C ALA A 94 -17.33 2.45 -13.27
N HIS A 95 -17.88 2.56 -14.49
CA HIS A 95 -17.56 3.54 -15.54
C HIS A 95 -18.08 3.07 -16.89
#